data_AF-A0A6I7HRX4-F1
#
_entry.id   AF-A0A6I7HRX4-F1
#
_cell.length_a   1.000
_cell.length_b   1.000
_cell.length_c   1.000
_cell.angle_alpha   90.00
_cell.angle_beta   90.00
_cell.angle_gamma   90.00
#
_symmetry.space_group_name_H-M   'P 1'
#
loop_
_entity.id
_entity.type
_entity.pdbx_description
1 polymer ?
#
loop_
_entity_poly.entity_id
_entity_poly.type
_entity_poly.pdbx_seq_one_letter_code
_entity_poly.pdbx_strand_id
1 'polypeptide(L)' 'MVPNFLDGNGDGLRVRENMAYVRQILGELRNVAQREGADMLCYLIEMAYLEAGDIQAGRRGLSVRHGQGD' A
#
# COMPACT_ATOMS: atom_id res chain seq x y z
N MET A 1 17.19 -35.42 6.80
CA MET A 1 15.95 -34.61 6.72
C MET A 1 16.39 -33.15 6.69
N VAL A 2 16.38 -32.50 5.53
CA VAL A 2 16.78 -31.09 5.39
C VAL A 2 15.49 -30.26 5.51
N PRO A 3 15.35 -29.35 6.48
CA PRO A 3 14.17 -28.50 6.54
C PRO A 3 14.23 -27.50 5.39
N ASN A 4 13.21 -27.56 4.54
CA ASN A 4 13.02 -26.63 3.44
C ASN A 4 12.34 -25.38 4.01
N PHE A 5 13.11 -24.33 4.27
CA PHE A 5 12.62 -23.00 4.66
C PHE A 5 12.06 -22.28 3.44
N LEU A 6 10.90 -22.72 2.95
CA LEU A 6 10.06 -21.87 2.11
C LEU A 6 9.41 -20.84 3.04
N ASP A 7 10.16 -19.81 3.40
CA ASP A 7 9.71 -18.68 4.24
C ASP A 7 8.75 -17.76 3.46
N GLY A 8 7.56 -18.25 3.13
CA GLY A 8 6.46 -17.43 2.62
C GLY A 8 5.89 -16.46 3.68
N ASN A 9 6.26 -16.62 4.95
CA ASN A 9 5.80 -15.80 6.07
C ASN A 9 6.54 -14.45 6.17
N GLY A 10 7.82 -14.40 5.79
CA GLY A 10 8.63 -13.17 5.87
C GLY A 10 8.20 -12.11 4.86
N ASP A 11 7.83 -12.52 3.66
CA ASP A 11 7.41 -11.61 2.60
C ASP A 11 6.05 -10.96 2.89
N GLY A 12 5.10 -11.71 3.47
CA GLY A 12 3.80 -11.16 3.88
C GLY A 12 3.92 -10.14 5.02
N LEU A 13 4.81 -10.37 5.98
CA LEU A 13 5.13 -9.42 7.06
C LEU A 13 5.75 -8.14 6.50
N ARG A 14 6.75 -8.26 5.62
CA ARG A 14 7.39 -7.12 4.95
C ARG A 14 6.40 -6.30 4.14
N VAL A 15 5.49 -6.94 3.40
CA VAL A 15 4.43 -6.24 2.65
C VAL A 15 3.51 -5.46 3.59
N ARG A 16 3.11 -6.05 4.73
CA ARG A 16 2.28 -5.36 5.72
C ARG A 16 2.98 -4.16 6.35
N GLU A 17 4.25 -4.30 6.71
CA GLU A 17 5.06 -3.22 7.27
C GLU A 17 5.25 -2.08 6.25
N ASN A 18 5.58 -2.42 5.00
CA ASN A 18 5.71 -1.46 3.92
C ASN A 18 4.38 -0.73 3.64
N MET A 19 3.24 -1.43 3.68
CA MET A 19 1.92 -0.82 3.49
C MET A 19 1.53 0.08 4.67
N ALA A 20 1.86 -0.31 5.90
CA ALA A 20 1.66 0.55 7.07
C ALA A 20 2.47 1.85 6.94
N TYR A 21 3.72 1.76 6.48
CA TYR A 21 4.56 2.92 6.20
C TYR A 21 3.98 3.81 5.09
N VAL A 22 3.56 3.24 3.96
CA VAL A 22 2.90 4.00 2.88
C VAL A 22 1.66 4.72 3.41
N ARG A 23 0.84 4.05 4.21
CA ARG A 23 -0.38 4.63 4.80
C ARG A 23 -0.07 5.80 5.74
N GLN A 24 1.02 5.73 6.51
CA GLN A 24 1.49 6.84 7.33
C GLN A 24 1.88 8.05 6.44
N ILE A 25 2.69 7.85 5.40
CA ILE A 25 3.12 8.93 4.51
C ILE A 25 1.94 9.57 3.77
N LEU A 26 0.97 8.78 3.33
CA LEU A 26 -0.24 9.30 2.70
C LEU A 26 -1.02 10.23 3.65
N GLY A 27 -1.09 9.91 4.94
CA GLY A 27 -1.70 10.80 5.94
C GLY A 27 -0.99 12.15 6.04
N GLU A 28 0.35 12.13 6.09
CA GLU A 28 1.16 13.36 6.11
C GLU A 28 0.98 14.20 4.83
N LEU A 29 1.03 13.56 3.66
CA LEU A 29 0.84 14.24 2.37
C LEU A 29 -0.54 14.87 2.24
N ARG A 30 -1.58 14.21 2.76
CA ARG A 30 -2.94 14.75 2.78
C ARG A 30 -3.00 16.04 3.61
N ASN A 31 -2.34 16.07 4.76
CA ASN A 31 -2.29 17.26 5.61
C ASN A 31 -1.59 18.42 4.88
N VAL A 32 -0.52 18.16 4.13
CA VAL A 32 0.15 19.17 3.30
C VAL A 32 -0.77 19.66 2.19
N ALA A 33 -1.36 18.76 1.40
CA ALA A 33 -2.26 19.12 0.31
C ALA A 33 -3.48 19.93 0.79
N GLN A 34 -4.01 19.61 1.98
CA GLN A 34 -5.13 20.31 2.57
C GLN A 34 -4.75 21.74 2.97
N ARG A 35 -3.54 21.96 3.50
CA ARG A 35 -3.04 23.30 3.84
C ARG A 35 -2.86 24.20 2.62
N GLU A 36 -2.52 23.60 1.49
CA GLU A 36 -2.36 24.30 0.20
C GLU A 36 -3.69 24.48 -0.56
N GLY A 37 -4.82 24.01 -0.02
CA GLY A 37 -6.12 24.07 -0.71
C GLY A 37 -6.20 23.23 -1.99
N ALA A 38 -5.36 22.19 -2.11
CA ALA A 38 -5.31 21.33 -3.26
C ALA A 38 -6.36 20.20 -3.16
N ASP A 39 -7.65 20.53 -3.35
CA ASP A 39 -8.78 19.62 -3.10
C ASP A 39 -8.71 18.33 -3.92
N MET A 40 -8.39 18.43 -5.21
CA MET A 40 -8.29 17.24 -6.08
C MET A 40 -7.12 16.34 -5.67
N LEU A 41 -6.02 16.92 -5.19
CA LEU A 41 -4.88 16.16 -4.67
C LEU A 41 -5.23 15.48 -3.34
N CYS A 42 -5.95 16.16 -2.44
CA CYS A 42 -6.45 15.57 -1.20
C CYS A 42 -7.32 14.35 -1.48
N TYR A 43 -8.21 14.44 -2.47
CA TYR A 43 -9.06 13.33 -2.89
C TYR A 43 -8.22 12.12 -3.36
N LEU A 44 -7.24 12.34 -4.25
CA LEU A 44 -6.39 11.26 -4.75
C LEU A 44 -5.58 10.58 -3.63
N ILE A 45 -5.06 11.37 -2.69
CA ILE A 45 -4.31 10.86 -1.54
C ILE A 45 -5.23 10.06 -0.61
N GLU A 46 -6.46 10.53 -0.35
CA GLU A 46 -7.45 9.80 0.44
C GLU A 46 -7.81 8.45 -0.19
N MET A 47 -8.05 8.43 -1.50
CA MET A 47 -8.34 7.17 -2.21
C MET A 47 -7.16 6.19 -2.13
N ALA A 48 -5.92 6.69 -2.27
CA ALA A 48 -4.73 5.87 -2.08
C ALA A 48 -4.58 5.36 -0.63
N TYR A 49 -4.94 6.17 0.37
CA TYR A 49 -4.89 5.80 1.79
C TYR A 49 -5.85 4.66 2.12
N LEU A 50 -7.07 4.70 1.56
CA LEU A 50 -8.06 3.64 1.69
C LEU A 50 -7.60 2.34 1.02
N GLU A 51 -7.07 2.43 -0.20
CA GLU A 51 -6.52 1.28 -0.93
C GLU A 51 -5.36 0.60 -0.17
N ALA A 52 -4.42 1.39 0.37
CA ALA A 52 -3.33 0.87 1.19
C ALA A 52 -3.83 0.14 2.44
N GLY A 53 -4.90 0.64 3.06
CA GLY A 53 -5.57 -0.01 4.18
C GLY A 53 -6.23 -1.34 3.82
N ASP A 54 -6.85 -1.42 2.64
CA ASP A 54 -7.44 -2.65 2.11
C ASP A 54 -6.39 -3.71 1.76
N ILE A 55 -5.26 -3.29 1.19
CA ILE A 55 -4.12 -4.18 0.91
C ILE A 55 -3.50 -4.69 2.21
N GLN A 56 -3.27 -3.81 3.19
CA GLN A 56 -2.72 -4.18 4.50
C GLN A 56 -3.62 -5.19 5.26
N ALA A 57 -4.95 -5.02 5.15
CA ALA A 57 -5.94 -5.93 5.73
C ALA A 57 -6.07 -7.26 4.97
N GLY A 58 -5.38 -7.42 3.82
CA GLY A 58 -5.51 -8.59 2.95
C GLY A 58 -6.84 -8.67 2.22
N ARG A 59 -7.62 -7.57 2.17
CA ARG A 59 -8.91 -7.50 1.44
C ARG A 59 -8.71 -7.36 -0.07
N ARG A 60 -7.57 -6.81 -0.49
CA ARG A 60 -7.14 -6.72 -1.88
C ARG A 60 -5.71 -7.23 -2.02
N GLY A 61 -5.46 -8.10 -3.01
CA GLY A 61 -4.10 -8.47 -3.39
C GLY A 61 -3.43 -7.31 -4.15
N LEU A 62 -2.09 -7.26 -4.14
CA LEU A 62 -1.31 -6.36 -4.99
C LEU A 62 -1.60 -6.69 -6.47
N SER A 63 -2.61 -6.07 -7.06
CA SER A 63 -2.91 -6.25 -8.47
C SER A 63 -2.10 -5.27 -9.31
N VAL A 64 -0.89 -5.67 -9.67
CA VAL A 64 -0.29 -5.25 -10.95
C VAL A 64 -0.15 -6.50 -11.79
N ARG A 65 -1.25 -6.88 -12.47
CA ARG A 65 -1.11 -7.60 -13.74
C ARG A 65 -0.47 -6.60 -14.69
N HIS A 66 0.85 -6.63 -14.77
CA HIS A 66 1.58 -6.09 -15.90
C HIS A 66 1.08 -6.89 -17.10
N GLY A 67 0.16 -6.32 -17.88
CA GLY A 67 -0.17 -6.83 -19.20
C GLY A 67 1.11 -6.79 -20.00
N GLN A 68 1.78 -7.92 -20.10
CA GLN A 68 2.75 -8.21 -21.14
C GLN A 68 1.99 -7.97 -22.45
N GLY A 69 2.22 -6.81 -23.07
CA GLY A 69 1.71 -6.53 -24.41
C GLY A 69 2.49 -7.40 -25.38
N ASP A 70 1.78 -8.34 -26.00
CA ASP A 70 2.21 -9.08 -27.18
C ASP A 70 2.15 -8.20 -28.44
#